data_AF-A0A527VT28-F1
#
_entry.id   AF-A0A527VT28-F1
#
_cell.length_a   1.000
_cell.length_b   1.000
_cell.length_c   1.000
_cell.angle_alpha   90.00
_cell.angle_beta   90.00
_cell.angle_gamma   90.00
#
_symmetry.space_group_name_H-M   'P 1'
#
loop_
_entity.id
_entity.type
_entity.pdbx_description
1 polymer ?
#
loop_
_entity_poly.entity_id
_entity_poly.type
_entity_poly.pdbx_seq_one_letter_code
_entity_poly.pdbx_strand_id
1 'polypeptide(L)' 'DGALRGDTMFRHAIVNGYAHALIEIRQDLIADRAGALAWAERLAPIVDAIDRRADIHQVKMFGSRTGPV' A
#
# COMPACT_ATOMS: atom_id res chain seq x y z
N ASP A 1 7.51 -0.32 -9.27
CA ASP A 1 6.79 -1.25 -8.37
C ASP A 1 7.09 -1.02 -6.87
N GLY A 2 7.68 0.12 -6.46
CA GLY A 2 7.85 0.45 -5.03
C GLY A 2 8.90 -0.38 -4.29
N ALA A 3 9.81 -1.04 -5.00
CA ALA A 3 10.91 -1.80 -4.43
C ALA A 3 12.24 -1.13 -4.75
N LEU A 4 12.48 0.07 -4.22
CA LEU A 4 13.79 0.74 -4.24
C LEU A 4 14.36 0.93 -2.82
N ARG A 5 15.68 0.77 -2.66
CA ARG A 5 16.33 1.01 -1.36
C ARG A 5 16.20 2.49 -1.01
N GLY A 6 15.67 2.77 0.18
CA GLY A 6 15.49 4.14 0.67
C GLY A 6 14.22 4.85 0.17
N ASP A 7 13.36 4.18 -0.60
CA ASP A 7 12.05 4.72 -0.96
C ASP A 7 11.09 4.77 0.23
N THR A 8 9.89 5.30 -0.01
CA THR A 8 8.86 5.48 1.02
C THR A 8 8.48 4.16 1.69
N MET A 9 8.25 3.10 0.92
CA MET A 9 7.88 1.79 1.46
C MET A 9 9.05 1.19 2.25
N PHE A 10 10.26 1.30 1.74
CA PHE A 10 11.47 0.83 2.41
C PHE A 10 11.64 1.49 3.78
N ARG A 11 11.62 2.83 3.82
CA ARG A 11 11.85 3.60 5.06
C ARG A 11 10.72 3.41 6.08
N HIS A 12 9.47 3.45 5.65
CA HIS A 12 8.34 3.55 6.57
C HIS A 12 7.67 2.22 6.89
N ALA A 13 7.75 1.23 6.00
CA ALA A 13 7.06 -0.05 6.17
C ALA A 13 8.02 -1.24 6.27
N ILE A 14 8.87 -1.47 5.26
CA ILE A 14 9.72 -2.67 5.17
C ILE A 14 10.65 -2.78 6.38
N VAL A 15 11.37 -1.70 6.71
CA VAL A 15 12.31 -1.68 7.86
C VAL A 15 11.60 -1.96 9.20
N ASN A 16 10.31 -1.63 9.30
CA ASN A 16 9.52 -1.82 10.51
C ASN A 16 8.68 -3.11 10.50
N GLY A 17 8.66 -3.86 9.40
CA GLY A 17 7.84 -5.06 9.25
C GLY A 17 6.33 -4.80 9.23
N TYR A 18 5.90 -3.60 8.80
CA TYR A 18 4.49 -3.24 8.70
C TYR A 18 3.87 -3.77 7.40
N ALA A 19 2.62 -4.23 7.48
CA ALA A 19 1.82 -4.50 6.30
C ALA A 19 1.67 -3.23 5.45
N HIS A 20 1.94 -3.33 4.15
CA HIS A 20 1.92 -2.19 3.25
C HIS A 20 1.61 -2.64 1.81
N ALA A 21 1.04 -1.73 1.04
CA ALA A 21 0.73 -1.91 -0.37
C ALA A 21 0.97 -0.60 -1.12
N LEU A 22 1.22 -0.72 -2.43
CA LEU A 22 1.33 0.41 -3.34
C LEU A 22 0.27 0.27 -4.43
N ILE A 23 -0.46 1.36 -4.66
CA ILE A 23 -1.53 1.43 -5.66
C ILE A 23 -1.17 2.54 -6.64
N GLU A 24 -1.06 2.19 -7.92
CA GLU A 24 -0.83 3.14 -9.01
C GLU A 24 -2.13 3.31 -9.79
N ILE A 25 -2.63 4.54 -9.88
CA ILE A 25 -3.84 4.88 -10.64
C ILE A 25 -3.44 5.77 -11.81
N ARG A 26 -3.98 5.47 -13.00
CA ARG A 26 -3.73 6.26 -14.21
C ARG A 26 -4.34 7.67 -14.03
N GLN A 27 -3.57 8.70 -14.33
CA GLN A 27 -3.91 10.09 -14.00
C GLN A 27 -5.22 10.59 -14.63
N ASP A 28 -5.53 10.17 -15.85
CA ASP A 28 -6.79 10.51 -16.53
C ASP A 28 -8.03 9.96 -15.82
N LEU A 29 -7.90 8.85 -15.07
CA LEU A 29 -9.00 8.25 -14.34
C LEU A 29 -9.33 9.00 -13.03
N ILE A 30 -8.46 9.92 -12.61
CA ILE A 30 -8.59 10.75 -11.42
C ILE A 30 -8.39 12.24 -11.75
N ALA A 31 -8.56 12.61 -13.02
CA ALA A 31 -8.34 13.98 -13.50
C ALA A 31 -9.36 14.98 -12.94
N ASP A 32 -10.53 14.51 -12.53
CA ASP A 32 -11.57 15.31 -11.89
C ASP A 32 -12.09 14.66 -10.60
N ARG A 33 -12.95 15.41 -9.90
CA ARG A 33 -13.54 14.97 -8.62
C ARG A 33 -14.38 13.71 -8.77
N ALA A 34 -15.09 13.53 -9.89
CA ALA A 34 -15.96 12.37 -10.08
C ALA A 34 -15.11 11.10 -10.26
N GLY A 35 -14.05 11.16 -11.05
CA GLY A 35 -13.09 10.06 -11.22
C GLY A 35 -12.39 9.68 -9.91
N ALA A 36 -11.93 10.69 -9.15
CA ALA A 36 -11.32 10.46 -7.85
C ALA A 36 -12.28 9.79 -6.84
N LEU A 37 -13.54 10.24 -6.79
CA LEU A 37 -14.57 9.63 -5.94
C LEU A 37 -14.88 8.19 -6.34
N ALA A 38 -15.04 7.92 -7.64
CA ALA A 38 -15.29 6.56 -8.12
C ALA A 38 -14.16 5.58 -7.73
N TRP A 39 -12.91 6.04 -7.77
CA TRP A 39 -11.78 5.23 -7.30
C TRP A 39 -11.75 5.09 -5.77
N ALA A 40 -12.08 6.13 -5.02
CA ALA A 40 -12.18 6.05 -3.56
C ALA A 40 -13.28 5.05 -3.14
N GLU A 41 -14.46 5.11 -3.75
CA GLU A 41 -15.57 4.18 -3.52
C GLU A 41 -15.19 2.73 -3.86
N ARG A 42 -14.38 2.52 -4.90
CA ARG A 42 -13.86 1.20 -5.25
C ARG A 42 -12.81 0.69 -4.24
N LEU A 43 -11.90 1.54 -3.80
CA LEU A 43 -10.75 1.13 -2.97
C LEU A 43 -11.10 1.04 -1.49
N ALA A 44 -11.95 1.91 -0.97
CA ALA A 44 -12.33 1.94 0.44
C ALA A 44 -12.80 0.58 0.99
N PRO A 45 -13.76 -0.15 0.36
CA PRO A 45 -14.18 -1.45 0.88
C PRO A 45 -13.08 -2.52 0.82
N ILE A 46 -12.14 -2.42 -0.14
CA ILE A 46 -11.00 -3.34 -0.26
C ILE A 46 -10.05 -3.14 0.92
N VAL A 47 -9.72 -1.87 1.22
CA VAL A 47 -8.83 -1.53 2.33
C VAL A 47 -9.48 -1.86 3.67
N ASP A 48 -10.77 -1.55 3.86
CA ASP A 48 -11.52 -1.92 5.08
C ASP A 48 -11.56 -3.43 5.31
N ALA A 49 -11.74 -4.24 4.26
CA ALA A 49 -11.69 -5.69 4.38
C ALA A 49 -10.29 -6.21 4.80
N ILE A 50 -9.22 -5.59 4.29
CA ILE A 50 -7.84 -5.93 4.67
C ILE A 50 -7.56 -5.53 6.11
N ASP A 51 -7.97 -4.33 6.51
CA ASP A 51 -7.76 -3.78 7.86
C ASP A 51 -8.47 -4.59 8.96
N ARG A 52 -9.57 -5.27 8.61
CA ARG A 52 -10.29 -6.16 9.54
C ARG A 52 -9.67 -7.55 9.70
N ARG A 53 -8.65 -7.91 8.94
CA ARG A 53 -7.99 -9.22 9.09
C ARG A 53 -7.28 -9.28 10.43
N ALA A 54 -7.48 -10.38 11.17
CA ALA A 54 -6.90 -10.57 12.50
C ALA A 54 -5.36 -10.47 12.54
N ASP A 55 -4.69 -10.67 11.42
CA ASP A 55 -3.23 -10.67 11.33
C ASP A 55 -2.61 -9.39 10.74
N ILE A 56 -3.41 -8.42 10.27
CA ILE A 56 -2.89 -7.30 9.47
C ILE A 56 -2.02 -6.33 10.27
N HIS A 57 -2.29 -6.19 11.57
CA HIS A 57 -1.53 -5.33 12.46
C HIS A 57 -0.35 -6.03 13.13
N GLN A 58 -0.09 -7.30 12.80
CA GLN A 58 1.08 -8.01 13.32
C GLN A 58 2.33 -7.60 12.55
N VAL A 59 3.38 -7.21 13.28
CA VAL A 59 4.70 -6.95 12.68
C VAL A 59 5.28 -8.27 12.17
N LYS A 60 5.61 -8.34 10.88
CA LYS A 60 6.19 -9.51 10.22
C LYS A 60 7.27 -9.08 9.24
N MET A 61 8.46 -9.69 9.35
CA MET A 61 9.58 -9.45 8.45
C MET A 61 9.57 -10.49 7.33
N PHE A 62 9.23 -10.05 6.12
CA PHE A 62 9.28 -10.88 4.90
C PHE A 62 10.48 -10.55 4.01
N GLY A 63 11.30 -9.57 4.40
CA GLY A 63 12.36 -9.00 3.56
C GLY A 63 11.81 -8.21 2.37
N SER A 64 12.71 -7.75 1.50
CA SER A 64 12.36 -7.07 0.25
C SER A 64 13.41 -7.38 -0.83
N ARG A 65 13.09 -7.07 -2.09
CA ARG A 65 14.08 -7.06 -3.19
C ARG A 65 15.17 -5.98 -3.00
N THR A 66 15.05 -5.11 -2.00
CA THR A 66 15.93 -3.95 -1.76
C THR A 66 16.72 -4.00 -0.46
N GLY A 67 16.57 -5.06 0.32
CA GLY A 67 17.23 -5.22 1.61
C GLY A 67 16.80 -6.53 2.27
N PRO A 68 17.64 -7.12 3.11
CA PRO A 68 17.49 -8.51 3.51
C PRO A 68 16.31 -8.72 4.47
N VAL A 69 16.01 -10.00 4.72
CA VAL A 69 15.40 -10.44 5.98
C VAL A 69 16.40 -10.22 7.11
#